data_AF-A0A4U1IQD0-F1
#
_entry.id   AF-A0A4U1IQD0-F1
#
_cell.length_a   1.000
_cell.length_b   1.000
_cell.length_c   1.000
_cell.angle_alpha   90.00
_cell.angle_beta   90.00
_cell.angle_gamma   90.00
#
_symmetry.space_group_name_H-M   'P 1'
#
loop_
_entity.id
_entity.type
_entity.pdbx_description
1 polymer ?
#
loop_
_entity_poly.entity_id
_entity_poly.type
_entity_poly.pdbx_seq_one_letter_code
_entity_poly.pdbx_strand_id
1 'polypeptide(L)'
;MAPRLPLTIKLTRRAVARRDLFCELVQKITKPSQAEAAFAFHAFAFKADEHTFARELLSRRTELWLFRANQRAFCGDFLAIDMSNPRRARRRAYVIELKRGMPVRIGGGAVGLQLQNADRAVKALARERGLLGDEATCVTVSGDGAGILGMFTSPRPATEDA
;
A
#
# COMPACT_ATOMS: atom_id res chain seq x y z
N MET A 1 14.28 22.95 1.19
CA MET A 1 14.61 21.52 0.96
C MET A 1 13.36 20.72 1.31
N ALA A 2 12.87 19.83 0.44
CA ALA A 2 11.69 19.04 0.78
C ALA A 2 12.06 17.98 1.85
N PRO A 3 11.24 17.76 2.89
CA PRO A 3 11.50 16.73 3.89
C PRO A 3 11.68 15.36 3.23
N ARG A 4 12.69 14.61 3.68
CA ARG A 4 12.85 13.19 3.31
C ARG A 4 11.77 12.37 3.99
N LEU A 5 10.59 12.34 3.38
CA LEU A 5 9.49 11.49 3.81
C LEU A 5 9.72 10.04 3.34
N PRO A 6 9.27 9.03 4.10
CA PRO A 6 9.29 7.65 3.65
C PRO A 6 8.38 7.47 2.43
N LEU A 7 8.62 6.41 1.67
CA LEU A 7 7.77 6.05 0.53
C LEU A 7 6.42 5.48 0.97
N THR A 8 6.38 4.82 2.13
CA THR A 8 5.17 4.18 2.66
C THR A 8 5.13 4.21 4.19
N ILE A 9 3.91 4.15 4.75
CA ILE A 9 3.66 3.94 6.18
C ILE A 9 2.79 2.70 6.37
N LYS A 10 3.19 1.80 7.27
CA LYS A 10 2.39 0.61 7.59
C LYS A 10 1.12 1.03 8.33
N LEU A 11 -0.03 0.71 7.77
CA LEU A 11 -1.31 0.96 8.42
C LEU A 11 -1.62 -0.12 9.45
N THR A 12 -2.36 0.27 10.48
CA THR A 12 -2.96 -0.65 11.45
C THR A 12 -4.45 -0.42 11.49
N ARG A 13 -5.22 -1.44 11.86
CA ARG A 13 -6.69 -1.31 12.03
C ARG A 13 -7.05 -0.13 12.94
N ARG A 14 -6.29 0.04 14.03
CA ARG A 14 -6.50 1.10 15.01
C ARG A 14 -6.23 2.49 14.40
N ALA A 15 -5.14 2.65 13.64
CA ALA A 15 -4.82 3.91 12.97
C ALA A 15 -5.83 4.25 11.86
N VAL A 16 -6.34 3.26 11.12
CA VAL A 16 -7.37 3.50 10.11
C VAL A 16 -8.73 3.81 10.74
N ALA A 17 -9.07 3.23 11.90
CA ALA A 17 -10.34 3.51 12.57
C ALA A 17 -10.44 4.92 13.16
N ARG A 18 -9.30 5.57 13.44
CA ARG A 18 -9.23 6.83 14.21
C ARG A 18 -8.26 7.82 13.59
N ARG A 19 -8.77 8.99 13.20
CA ARG A 19 -7.99 10.03 12.52
C ARG A 19 -6.85 10.56 13.39
N ASP A 20 -7.07 10.74 14.68
CA ASP A 20 -6.05 11.18 15.64
C ASP A 20 -4.86 10.20 15.69
N LEU A 21 -5.15 8.90 15.76
CA LEU A 21 -4.12 7.86 15.77
C LEU A 21 -3.39 7.73 14.42
N PHE A 22 -4.07 8.04 13.32
CA PHE A 22 -3.40 8.18 12.02
C PHE A 22 -2.42 9.36 12.00
N CYS A 23 -2.83 10.52 12.52
CA CYS A 23 -1.95 11.68 12.66
C CYS A 23 -0.72 11.35 13.51
N GLU A 24 -0.91 10.72 14.68
CA GLU A 24 0.18 10.27 15.55
C GLU A 24 1.10 9.28 14.85
N LEU A 25 0.54 8.32 14.08
CA LEU A 25 1.32 7.37 13.30
C LEU A 25 2.21 8.07 12.27
N VAL A 26 1.66 9.03 11.52
CA VAL A 26 2.41 9.82 10.55
C VAL A 26 3.53 10.58 11.27
N GLN A 27 3.23 11.33 12.33
CA GLN A 27 4.22 12.10 13.09
C GLN A 27 5.34 11.22 13.66
N LYS A 28 4.99 10.05 14.22
CA LYS A 28 5.97 9.12 14.81
C LYS A 28 6.93 8.57 13.76
N ILE A 29 6.43 8.27 12.55
CA ILE A 29 7.24 7.68 11.49
C ILE A 29 8.06 8.75 10.76
N THR A 30 7.46 9.90 10.45
CA THR A 30 8.11 10.94 9.64
C THR A 30 8.95 11.90 10.47
N LYS A 31 8.70 11.99 11.79
CA LYS A 31 9.35 12.91 12.73
C LYS A 31 9.56 14.31 12.13
N PRO A 32 8.49 14.94 11.61
CA PRO A 32 8.64 16.18 10.87
C PRO A 32 8.97 17.32 11.83
N SER A 33 9.71 18.32 11.37
CA SER A 33 9.77 19.60 12.09
C SER A 33 8.39 20.26 12.11
N GLN A 34 8.19 21.28 12.98
CA GLN A 34 6.93 22.00 13.05
C GLN A 34 6.53 22.62 11.69
N ALA A 35 7.51 23.11 10.93
CA ALA A 35 7.30 23.67 9.59
C ALA A 35 6.90 22.61 8.55
N GLU A 36 7.23 21.35 8.77
CA GLU A 36 6.99 20.24 7.83
C GLU A 36 5.77 19.39 8.20
N ALA A 37 5.19 19.58 9.39
CA ALA A 37 4.12 18.74 9.92
C ALA A 37 2.89 18.68 8.99
N ALA A 38 2.43 19.85 8.51
CA ALA A 38 1.33 19.92 7.55
C ALA A 38 1.66 19.22 6.24
N PHE A 39 2.88 19.42 5.74
CA PHE A 39 3.36 18.79 4.51
C PHE A 39 3.40 17.26 4.64
N ALA A 40 3.96 16.75 5.74
CA ALA A 40 4.02 15.32 6.02
C ALA A 40 2.62 14.71 6.12
N PHE A 41 1.69 15.38 6.78
CA PHE A 41 0.30 14.91 6.85
C PHE A 41 -0.35 14.85 5.47
N HIS A 42 -0.25 15.92 4.68
CA HIS A 42 -0.82 15.96 3.33
C HIS A 42 -0.25 14.89 2.41
N ALA A 43 1.00 14.50 2.57
CA ALA A 43 1.62 13.45 1.75
C ALA A 43 0.99 12.05 1.95
N PHE A 44 0.37 11.79 3.10
CA PHE A 44 -0.23 10.49 3.44
C PHE A 44 -1.74 10.53 3.65
N ALA A 45 -2.34 11.71 3.74
CA ALA A 45 -3.77 11.90 4.00
C ALA A 45 -4.65 11.05 3.07
N PHE A 46 -5.71 10.48 3.62
CA PHE A 46 -6.71 9.73 2.85
C PHE A 46 -7.69 10.65 2.16
N LYS A 47 -8.09 10.26 0.95
CA LYS A 47 -9.37 10.62 0.34
C LYS A 47 -10.46 9.67 0.87
N ALA A 48 -11.72 10.10 0.81
CA ALA A 48 -12.84 9.40 1.48
C ALA A 48 -13.01 7.94 1.03
N ASP A 49 -12.81 7.66 -0.26
CA ASP A 49 -12.84 6.33 -0.87
C ASP A 49 -11.65 5.47 -0.43
N GLU A 50 -10.44 6.04 -0.41
CA GLU A 50 -9.23 5.36 0.06
C GLU A 50 -9.34 4.95 1.54
N HIS A 51 -9.90 5.81 2.39
CA HIS A 51 -10.08 5.51 3.82
C HIS A 51 -11.04 4.34 4.03
N THR A 52 -12.16 4.35 3.31
CA THR A 52 -13.16 3.28 3.36
C THR A 52 -12.56 1.96 2.88
N PHE A 53 -11.85 1.98 1.75
CA PHE A 53 -11.13 0.82 1.22
C PHE A 53 -10.13 0.24 2.23
N ALA A 54 -9.27 1.08 2.82
CA ALA A 54 -8.26 0.64 3.78
C ALA A 54 -8.89 -0.01 5.01
N ARG A 55 -9.99 0.56 5.51
CA ARG A 55 -10.73 0.05 6.66
C ARG A 55 -11.32 -1.32 6.36
N GLU A 56 -11.98 -1.45 5.22
CA GLU A 56 -12.61 -2.71 4.80
C GLU A 56 -11.59 -3.80 4.55
N LEU A 57 -10.52 -3.52 3.80
CA LEU A 57 -9.49 -4.52 3.49
C LEU A 57 -8.85 -5.06 4.78
N LEU A 58 -8.43 -4.17 5.68
CA LEU A 58 -7.82 -4.57 6.96
C LEU A 58 -8.81 -5.29 7.87
N SER A 59 -10.12 -5.05 7.77
CA SER A 59 -11.12 -5.77 8.54
C SER A 59 -11.31 -7.21 8.05
N ARG A 60 -11.26 -7.43 6.73
CA ARG A 60 -11.55 -8.72 6.09
C ARG A 60 -10.31 -9.62 5.95
N ARG A 61 -9.11 -9.05 5.80
CA ARG A 61 -7.87 -9.78 5.51
C ARG A 61 -6.77 -9.39 6.48
N THR A 62 -6.62 -10.18 7.56
CA THR A 62 -5.61 -9.96 8.62
C THR A 62 -4.18 -10.23 8.17
N GLU A 63 -4.02 -11.14 7.22
CA GLU A 63 -2.75 -11.55 6.63
C GLU A 63 -2.21 -10.52 5.62
N LEU A 64 -3.07 -9.64 5.11
CA LEU A 64 -2.65 -8.55 4.23
C LEU A 64 -2.15 -7.38 5.07
N TRP A 65 -0.84 -7.15 5.04
CA TRP A 65 -0.25 -5.95 5.61
C TRP A 65 -0.39 -4.79 4.64
N LEU A 66 -1.25 -3.85 4.98
CA LEU A 66 -1.50 -2.67 4.17
C LEU A 66 -0.56 -1.52 4.55
N PHE A 67 -0.08 -0.82 3.54
CA PHE A 67 0.78 0.35 3.65
C PHE A 67 0.17 1.49 2.84
N ARG A 68 0.08 2.67 3.44
CA ARG A 68 -0.29 3.88 2.72
C ARG A 68 0.93 4.40 1.97
N ALA A 69 0.80 4.59 0.67
CA ALA A 69 1.84 5.18 -0.15
C ALA A 69 1.90 6.70 0.06
N ASN A 70 3.08 7.27 -0.11
CA ASN A 70 3.27 8.71 -0.21
C ASN A 70 2.73 9.19 -1.57
N GLN A 71 1.65 9.98 -1.57
CA GLN A 71 0.98 10.45 -2.79
C GLN A 71 1.90 11.26 -3.71
N ARG A 72 2.94 11.89 -3.14
CA ARG A 72 3.91 12.70 -3.90
C ARG A 72 5.02 11.87 -4.52
N ALA A 73 5.09 10.58 -4.19
CA ALA A 73 6.15 9.69 -4.63
C ALA A 73 5.76 8.81 -5.83
N PHE A 74 4.54 8.90 -6.38
CA PHE A 74 4.14 8.09 -7.55
C PHE A 74 4.34 6.57 -7.33
N CYS A 75 3.78 6.07 -6.22
CA CYS A 75 3.84 4.65 -5.80
C CYS A 75 2.46 3.97 -5.79
N GLY A 76 1.45 4.56 -6.44
CA GLY A 76 0.04 4.21 -6.24
C GLY A 76 -0.54 4.79 -4.95
N ASP A 77 -1.71 4.29 -4.54
CA ASP A 77 -2.41 4.74 -3.32
C ASP A 77 -2.04 3.88 -2.11
N PHE A 78 -1.83 2.58 -2.34
CA PHE A 78 -1.50 1.61 -1.31
C PHE A 78 -0.51 0.56 -1.80
N LEU A 79 0.24 0.00 -0.86
CA LEU A 79 0.94 -1.27 -1.05
C LEU A 79 0.35 -2.29 -0.07
N ALA A 80 0.07 -3.51 -0.52
CA ALA A 80 -0.32 -4.61 0.35
C ALA A 80 0.71 -5.73 0.23
N ILE A 81 1.12 -6.33 1.35
CA ILE A 81 1.94 -7.54 1.36
C ILE A 81 1.13 -8.67 1.93
N ASP A 82 1.07 -9.77 1.19
CA ASP A 82 0.51 -11.02 1.66
C ASP A 82 1.50 -11.75 2.56
N MET A 83 1.18 -11.80 3.85
CA MET A 83 2.00 -12.42 4.89
C MET A 83 1.62 -13.88 5.16
N SER A 84 0.71 -14.47 4.38
CA SER A 84 0.32 -15.88 4.52
C SER A 84 1.50 -16.85 4.36
N ASN A 85 2.50 -16.49 3.53
CA ASN A 85 3.71 -17.28 3.37
C ASN A 85 4.82 -16.84 4.35
N PRO A 86 5.36 -17.74 5.19
CA PRO A 86 6.46 -17.40 6.09
C PRO A 86 7.76 -17.12 5.32
N ARG A 87 7.96 -17.73 4.14
CA ARG A 87 9.15 -17.52 3.30
C ARG A 87 9.03 -16.20 2.55
N ARG A 88 9.92 -15.26 2.88
CA ARG A 88 9.94 -13.89 2.33
C ARG A 88 9.99 -13.85 0.79
N ALA A 89 10.75 -14.74 0.17
CA ALA A 89 10.87 -14.87 -1.28
C ALA A 89 9.56 -15.27 -1.98
N ARG A 90 8.64 -15.93 -1.26
CA ARG A 90 7.35 -16.39 -1.80
C ARG A 90 6.18 -15.50 -1.42
N ARG A 91 6.42 -14.41 -0.70
CA ARG A 91 5.38 -13.43 -0.39
C ARG A 91 5.08 -12.61 -1.64
N ARG A 92 3.82 -12.20 -1.77
CA ARG A 92 3.37 -11.36 -2.87
C ARG A 92 3.15 -9.94 -2.38
N ALA A 93 3.66 -8.98 -3.13
CA ALA A 93 3.38 -7.58 -2.95
C ALA A 93 2.38 -7.11 -4.00
N TYR A 94 1.41 -6.30 -3.59
CA TYR A 94 0.44 -5.66 -4.45
C TYR A 94 0.62 -4.16 -4.40
N VAL A 95 0.77 -3.53 -5.54
CA VAL A 95 0.74 -2.07 -5.68
C VAL A 95 -0.65 -1.70 -6.16
N ILE A 96 -1.39 -0.96 -5.36
CA ILE A 96 -2.82 -0.71 -5.54
C ILE A 96 -3.02 0.76 -5.91
N GLU A 97 -3.72 0.97 -7.03
CA GLU A 97 -4.17 2.28 -7.49
C GLU A 97 -5.70 2.28 -7.61
N LEU A 98 -6.38 3.05 -6.76
CA LEU A 98 -7.82 3.16 -6.75
C LEU A 98 -8.28 4.11 -7.86
N LYS A 99 -9.14 3.60 -8.74
CA LYS A 99 -9.76 4.36 -9.83
C LYS A 99 -11.26 4.15 -9.77
N ARG A 100 -11.98 5.16 -9.28
CA ARG A 100 -13.44 5.12 -9.10
C ARG A 100 -14.15 4.73 -10.39
N GLY A 101 -15.06 3.76 -10.29
CA GLY A 101 -15.88 3.29 -11.42
C GLY A 101 -15.12 2.54 -12.52
N MET A 102 -13.84 2.26 -12.33
CA MET A 102 -13.04 1.50 -13.31
C MET A 102 -13.06 0.00 -13.01
N PRO A 103 -13.10 -0.87 -14.02
CA PRO A 103 -12.95 -2.30 -13.81
C PRO A 103 -11.57 -2.64 -13.24
N VAL A 104 -11.50 -3.74 -12.48
CA VAL A 104 -10.24 -4.23 -11.91
C VAL A 104 -9.32 -4.72 -13.03
N ARG A 105 -8.07 -4.26 -13.01
CA ARG A 105 -6.99 -4.67 -13.90
C ARG A 105 -5.80 -5.14 -13.08
N ILE A 106 -5.30 -6.33 -13.39
CA ILE A 106 -4.15 -6.97 -12.75
C ILE A 106 -3.03 -7.09 -13.79
N GLY A 107 -1.78 -6.87 -13.41
CA GLY A 107 -0.64 -7.21 -14.27
C GLY A 107 -0.31 -6.17 -15.34
N GLY A 108 -0.67 -4.91 -15.13
CA GLY A 108 -0.08 -3.81 -15.89
C GLY A 108 1.36 -3.61 -15.43
N GLY A 109 2.32 -4.19 -16.17
CA GLY A 109 3.72 -3.76 -16.10
C GLY A 109 3.78 -2.23 -16.19
N ALA A 110 4.75 -1.61 -15.52
CA ALA A 110 4.89 -0.17 -15.35
C ALA A 110 4.83 0.60 -16.70
N VAL A 111 3.62 0.91 -17.17
CA VAL A 111 3.39 1.74 -18.36
C VAL A 111 2.54 2.92 -17.90
N GLY A 112 3.22 3.80 -17.17
CA GLY A 112 2.66 5.07 -16.69
C GLY A 112 3.59 5.73 -15.69
N LEU A 113 3.79 7.05 -15.81
CA LEU A 113 4.58 7.85 -14.86
C LEU A 113 4.13 7.65 -13.39
N GLN A 114 2.88 7.26 -13.15
CA GLN A 114 2.28 7.11 -11.82
C GLN A 114 2.81 5.93 -10.98
N LEU A 115 3.58 4.99 -11.56
CA LEU A 115 4.16 3.84 -10.86
C LEU A 115 5.70 3.81 -10.92
N GLN A 116 6.34 4.89 -11.35
CA GLN A 116 7.80 4.95 -11.50
C GLN A 116 8.57 4.58 -10.23
N ASN A 117 8.01 4.83 -9.04
CA ASN A 117 8.64 4.48 -7.77
C ASN A 117 7.99 3.28 -7.07
N ALA A 118 7.03 2.59 -7.70
CA ALA A 118 6.42 1.39 -7.13
C ALA A 118 7.47 0.30 -6.83
N ASP A 119 8.37 0.06 -7.78
CA ASP A 119 9.51 -0.85 -7.60
C ASP A 119 10.42 -0.39 -6.45
N ARG A 120 10.69 0.91 -6.33
CA ARG A 120 11.49 1.46 -5.22
C ARG A 120 10.80 1.32 -3.87
N ALA A 121 9.49 1.49 -3.80
CA ALA A 121 8.71 1.31 -2.57
C ALA A 121 8.70 -0.17 -2.14
N VAL A 122 8.56 -1.09 -3.09
CA VAL A 122 8.64 -2.53 -2.83
C VAL A 122 10.06 -2.92 -2.40
N LYS A 123 11.10 -2.42 -3.07
CA LYS A 123 12.50 -2.62 -2.67
C LYS A 123 12.83 -2.02 -1.31
N ALA A 124 12.26 -0.87 -0.96
CA ALA A 124 12.40 -0.29 0.38
C ALA A 124 11.76 -1.20 1.43
N LEU A 125 10.56 -1.77 1.16
CA LEU A 125 9.92 -2.73 2.05
C LEU A 125 10.71 -4.05 2.18
N ALA A 126 11.36 -4.48 1.10
CA ALA A 126 12.26 -5.64 1.11
C ALA A 126 13.52 -5.37 1.94
N ARG A 127 14.25 -4.29 1.64
CA ARG A 127 15.56 -3.97 2.24
C ARG A 127 15.46 -3.44 3.67
N GLU A 128 14.58 -2.47 3.91
CA GLU A 128 14.54 -1.75 5.20
C GLU A 128 13.74 -2.51 6.26
N ARG A 129 12.76 -3.33 5.84
CA ARG A 129 11.87 -4.04 6.75
C ARG A 129 11.98 -5.56 6.66
N GLY A 130 12.76 -6.11 5.72
CA GLY A 130 12.93 -7.55 5.55
C GLY A 130 11.63 -8.28 5.24
N LEU A 131 10.65 -7.61 4.61
CA LEU A 131 9.31 -8.16 4.43
C LEU A 131 9.19 -9.05 3.20
N LEU A 132 10.05 -8.84 2.20
CA LEU A 132 10.06 -9.53 0.91
C LEU A 132 11.48 -10.00 0.63
N GLY A 133 11.61 -11.14 -0.05
CA GLY A 133 12.88 -11.58 -0.63
C GLY A 133 13.05 -11.01 -2.04
N ASP A 134 14.26 -11.13 -2.60
CA ASP A 134 14.56 -10.58 -3.93
C ASP A 134 13.70 -11.20 -5.06
N GLU A 135 13.21 -12.42 -4.86
CA GLU A 135 12.32 -13.14 -5.78
C GLU A 135 10.82 -12.87 -5.56
N ALA A 136 10.48 -12.02 -4.60
CA ALA A 136 9.08 -11.76 -4.28
C ALA A 136 8.34 -11.14 -5.46
N THR A 137 7.20 -11.73 -5.81
CA THR A 137 6.37 -11.24 -6.92
C THR A 137 5.71 -9.92 -6.57
N CYS A 138 5.87 -8.91 -7.43
CA CYS A 138 5.14 -7.66 -7.37
C CYS A 138 4.01 -7.66 -8.41
N VAL A 139 2.79 -7.34 -7.98
CA VAL A 139 1.61 -7.30 -8.83
C VAL A 139 0.96 -5.93 -8.74
N THR A 140 0.82 -5.25 -9.87
CA THR A 140 0.03 -4.01 -9.94
C THR A 140 -1.45 -4.35 -10.04
N VAL A 141 -2.27 -3.68 -9.24
CA VAL A 141 -3.73 -3.77 -9.24
C VAL A 141 -4.30 -2.37 -9.35
N SER A 142 -5.17 -2.14 -10.33
CA SER A 142 -5.88 -0.86 -10.46
C SER A 142 -7.37 -1.08 -10.71
N GLY A 143 -8.21 -0.15 -10.28
CA GLY A 143 -9.66 -0.25 -10.45
C GLY A 143 -10.44 0.28 -9.26
N ASP A 144 -11.75 0.08 -9.28
CA ASP A 144 -12.64 0.51 -8.20
C ASP A 144 -12.34 -0.24 -6.90
N GLY A 145 -12.45 0.48 -5.77
CA GLY A 145 -12.15 -0.07 -4.45
C GLY A 145 -12.99 -1.30 -4.10
N ALA A 146 -14.28 -1.32 -4.44
CA ALA A 146 -15.14 -2.46 -4.18
C ALA A 146 -14.73 -3.69 -5.01
N GLY A 147 -14.36 -3.47 -6.28
CA GLY A 147 -13.86 -4.53 -7.16
C GLY A 147 -12.55 -5.13 -6.65
N ILE A 148 -11.61 -4.28 -6.22
CA ILE A 148 -10.33 -4.72 -5.66
C ILE A 148 -10.53 -5.47 -4.33
N LEU A 149 -11.44 -5.01 -3.47
CA LEU A 149 -11.83 -5.75 -2.26
C LEU A 149 -12.38 -7.14 -2.62
N GLY A 150 -13.25 -7.22 -3.62
CA GLY A 150 -13.78 -8.47 -4.17
C GLY A 150 -12.69 -9.43 -4.63
N MET A 151 -11.69 -8.90 -5.36
CA MET A 151 -10.51 -9.66 -5.81
C MET A 151 -9.75 -10.28 -4.65
N PHE A 152 -9.58 -9.53 -3.56
CA PHE A 152 -8.95 -10.08 -2.37
C PHE A 152 -9.85 -11.08 -1.67
N THR A 153 -11.16 -10.91 -1.60
CA THR A 153 -12.05 -11.85 -0.86
C THR A 153 -12.28 -13.19 -1.54
N SER A 154 -12.17 -13.28 -2.87
CA SER A 154 -12.32 -14.55 -3.56
C SER A 154 -11.12 -15.46 -3.30
N PRO A 155 -11.31 -16.76 -3.00
CA PRO A 155 -10.22 -17.72 -3.05
C PRO A 155 -9.64 -17.67 -4.46
N ARG A 156 -8.34 -17.42 -4.56
CA ARG A 156 -7.65 -17.43 -5.85
C ARG A 156 -7.84 -18.84 -6.44
N PRO A 157 -8.24 -19.00 -7.71
CA PRO A 157 -8.18 -20.31 -8.35
C PRO A 157 -6.73 -20.82 -8.23
N ALA A 158 -6.61 -22.09 -7.84
CA ALA A 158 -5.33 -22.79 -7.77
C ALA A 158 -4.85 -23.06 -9.20
N THR A 159 -4.11 -22.12 -9.77
CA THR A 159 -3.39 -22.24 -11.05
C THR A 159 -2.14 -21.36 -10.93
N GLU A 160 -0.90 -21.78 -11.18
CA GLU A 160 -0.29 -23.03 -11.64
C GLU A 160 1.06 -23.12 -10.91
N ASP A 161 1.30 -24.21 -10.17
CA ASP A 161 2.66 -24.75 -9.98
C ASP A 161 2.66 -26.01 -10.87
N ALA A 162 3.12 -25.85 -12.11
CA ALA A 162 3.49 -26.93 -13.02
C ALA A 162 4.97 -26.77 -13.36
#